data_AF-A0A353YG48-F1
#
_entry.id   AF-A0A353YG48-F1
#
_cell.length_a   1.000
_cell.length_b   1.000
_cell.length_c   1.000
_cell.angle_alpha   90.00
_cell.angle_beta   90.00
_cell.angle_gamma   90.00
#
_symmetry.space_group_name_H-M   'P 1'
#
loop_
_entity.id
_entity.type
_entity.pdbx_description
1 polymer ?
#
loop_
_entity_poly.entity_id
_entity_poly.type
_entity_poly.pdbx_seq_one_letter_code
_entity_poly.pdbx_strand_id
1 'polypeptide(L)' 'MSDLAVAVGLVLVIEGSLWALSPTLGRRLLQAAAEMPEFSLRMAGALAVAAGVLVIWIVRG' A
#
# COMPACT_ATOMS: atom_id res chain seq x y z
N MET A 1 -2.94 7.50 -21.08
CA MET A 1 -2.90 8.63 -20.11
C MET A 1 -3.94 8.48 -18.99
N SER A 2 -4.99 7.68 -19.17
CA SER A 2 -5.96 7.29 -18.13
C SER A 2 -5.39 6.41 -17.02
N ASP A 3 -4.43 5.54 -17.33
CA ASP A 3 -3.98 4.48 -16.41
C ASP A 3 -3.35 5.03 -15.13
N LEU A 4 -2.62 6.14 -15.22
CA LEU A 4 -2.07 6.81 -14.04
C LEU A 4 -3.20 7.38 -13.16
N ALA A 5 -4.20 8.02 -13.78
CA ALA A 5 -5.35 8.55 -13.05
C ALA A 5 -6.16 7.43 -12.38
N VAL A 6 -6.32 6.28 -13.06
CA VAL A 6 -6.96 5.08 -12.49
C VAL A 6 -6.13 4.52 -11.32
N ALA A 7 -4.82 4.39 -11.48
CA ALA A 7 -3.94 3.90 -10.41
C ALA A 7 -3.99 4.80 -9.17
N VAL A 8 -3.95 6.13 -9.36
CA VAL A 8 -4.11 7.10 -8.27
C VAL A 8 -5.49 6.98 -7.64
N GLY A 9 -6.56 6.88 -8.43
CA GLY A 9 -7.91 6.68 -7.93
C GLY A 9 -8.05 5.40 -7.09
N LEU A 10 -7.47 4.29 -7.54
CA LEU A 10 -7.47 3.03 -6.81
C LEU A 10 -6.73 3.12 -5.47
N VAL A 11 -5.57 3.77 -5.42
CA VAL A 11 -4.84 4.01 -4.16
C VAL A 11 -5.72 4.79 -3.18
N LEU A 12 -6.38 5.86 -3.64
CA LEU A 12 -7.27 6.66 -2.79
C LEU A 12 -8.48 5.86 -2.28
N VAL A 13 -9.08 5.04 -3.13
CA VAL A 13 -10.20 4.17 -2.73
C VAL A 13 -9.73 3.14 -1.72
N ILE A 14 -8.62 2.45 -1.94
CA ILE A 14 -8.12 1.39 -1.05
C ILE A 14 -7.73 1.98 0.31
N GLU A 15 -6.89 3.02 0.32
CA GLU A 15 -6.47 3.71 1.56
C GLU A 15 -7.67 4.32 2.28
N GLY A 16 -8.53 5.05 1.57
CA GLY A 16 -9.73 5.67 2.14
C GLY A 16 -10.72 4.66 2.71
N SER A 17 -10.86 3.49 2.08
CA SER A 17 -11.74 2.42 2.55
C SER A 17 -11.31 1.88 3.90
N LEU A 18 -9.99 1.75 4.14
CA LEU A 18 -9.47 1.31 5.44
C LEU A 18 -9.93 2.27 6.55
N TRP A 19 -9.82 3.57 6.31
CA TRP A 19 -10.24 4.61 7.26
C TRP A 19 -11.75 4.69 7.42
N ALA A 20 -12.51 4.55 6.33
CA ALA A 20 -13.96 4.66 6.32
C ALA A 20 -14.65 3.44 6.95
N LEU A 21 -14.16 2.23 6.69
CA LEU A 21 -14.76 0.99 7.18
C LEU A 21 -14.28 0.62 8.59
N SER A 22 -12.98 0.80 8.87
CA SER A 22 -12.41 0.42 10.16
C SER A 22 -11.24 1.33 10.56
N PRO A 23 -11.53 2.51 11.12
CA PRO A 23 -10.48 3.42 11.61
C PRO A 23 -9.63 2.78 12.72
N THR A 24 -10.19 1.83 13.47
CA THR A 24 -9.47 1.06 14.49
C THR A 24 -8.36 0.20 13.89
N LEU A 25 -8.62 -0.47 12.76
CA LEU A 25 -7.59 -1.23 12.05
C LEU A 25 -6.47 -0.31 11.55
N GLY A 26 -6.82 0.82 10.93
CA GLY A 26 -5.84 1.80 10.47
C GLY A 26 -4.91 2.29 11.59
N ARG A 27 -5.46 2.64 12.77
CA ARG A 27 -4.67 3.05 13.94
C ARG A 27 -3.73 1.94 14.43
N ARG A 28 -4.20 0.70 14.48
CA ARG A 28 -3.37 -0.45 14.90
C ARG A 28 -2.20 -0.69 13.93
N LEU A 29 -2.44 -0.57 12.63
CA LEU A 29 -1.40 -0.70 11.61
C LEU A 29 -0.34 0.39 11.74
N LEU A 30 -0.76 1.64 11.99
CA LEU A 30 0.17 2.74 12.24
C LEU A 30 1.00 2.52 13.52
N GLN A 31 0.39 2.03 14.60
CA GLN A 31 1.11 1.71 15.84
C GLN A 31 2.14 0.60 15.61
N ALA A 32 1.75 -0.48 14.93
CA ALA A 32 2.66 -1.57 14.60
C ALA A 32 3.83 -1.09 13.73
N ALA A 33 3.56 -0.21 12.74
CA ALA A 33 4.61 0.37 11.90
C ALA A 33 5.55 1.30 12.70
N ALA A 34 5.03 2.03 13.70
CA ALA A 34 5.83 2.90 14.55
C ALA A 34 6.75 2.13 15.53
N GLU A 35 6.33 0.93 15.94
CA GLU A 35 7.13 0.05 16.81
C GLU A 35 8.15 -0.80 16.03
N MET A 36 8.05 -0.87 14.69
CA MET A 36 8.98 -1.63 13.87
C MET A 36 10.35 -0.92 13.74
N PRO A 37 11.46 -1.68 13.78
CA PRO A 37 12.77 -1.15 13.41
C PRO A 37 12.78 -0.60 11.98
N GLU A 38 13.46 0.52 11.76
CA GLU A 38 13.49 1.22 10.46
C GLU A 38 13.95 0.30 9.31
N PHE A 39 14.93 -0.58 9.57
CA PHE A 39 15.40 -1.55 8.60
C PHE A 39 14.30 -2.51 8.14
N SER A 40 13.50 -3.03 9.08
CA SER A 40 12.39 -3.94 8.80
C SER A 40 11.30 -3.23 7.98
N LEU A 41 10.98 -1.98 8.33
CA LEU A 41 10.01 -1.18 7.61
C LEU A 41 10.46 -0.91 6.17
N ARG A 42 11.75 -0.59 5.97
CA ARG A 42 12.36 -0.40 4.65
C ARG A 42 12.33 -1.69 3.82
N MET A 43 12.65 -2.83 4.43
CA MET A 43 12.61 -4.12 3.75
C MET A 43 11.19 -4.50 3.33
N ALA A 44 10.21 -4.33 4.22
CA ALA A 44 8.80 -4.57 3.92
C ALA A 44 8.30 -3.68 2.77
N GLY A 45 8.66 -2.39 2.79
CA GLY A 45 8.35 -1.47 1.71
C GLY A 45 9.00 -1.86 0.38
N ALA A 46 10.27 -2.26 0.39
CA ALA A 46 10.98 -2.70 -0.82
C ALA A 46 10.34 -3.97 -1.41
N LEU A 47 9.96 -4.93 -0.57
CA LEU A 47 9.26 -6.15 -1.00
C LEU A 47 7.88 -5.83 -1.57
N ALA A 48 7.12 -4.92 -0.95
CA ALA A 48 5.83 -4.48 -1.46
C ALA A 48 5.94 -3.80 -2.83
N VAL A 49 6.94 -2.95 -3.03
CA VAL A 49 7.23 -2.33 -4.33
C VAL A 49 7.59 -3.39 -5.37
N ALA A 50 8.49 -4.31 -5.05
CA ALA A 50 8.89 -5.39 -5.96
C ALA A 50 7.70 -6.26 -6.38
N ALA A 51 6.85 -6.65 -5.41
CA ALA A 51 5.63 -7.40 -5.68
C ALA A 51 4.65 -6.61 -6.54
N GLY A 52 4.45 -5.31 -6.27
CA GLY A 52 3.58 -4.45 -7.06
C GLY A 52 4.05 -4.34 -8.52
N VAL A 53 5.34 -4.14 -8.74
CA VAL A 53 5.94 -4.13 -10.09
C VAL A 53 5.75 -5.47 -10.79
N LEU A 54 5.96 -6.59 -10.09
CA LEU A 54 5.77 -7.93 -10.65
C LEU A 54 4.32 -8.16 -11.09
N VAL A 55 3.34 -7.76 -10.27
CA VAL A 55 1.92 -7.87 -10.62
C VAL A 55 1.59 -7.01 -11.85
N ILE A 56 2.07 -5.76 -11.88
CA ILE A 56 1.86 -4.88 -13.05
C ILE A 56 2.47 -5.51 -14.31
N TRP A 57 3.66 -6.09 -14.20
CA TRP A 57 4.34 -6.76 -15.30
C TRP A 57 3.58 -8.01 -15.79
N ILE A 58 3.02 -8.82 -14.89
CA ILE A 58 2.22 -10.00 -15.28
C ILE A 58 0.90 -9.61 -15.95
N VAL A 59 0.26 -8.52 -15.50
CA VAL A 59 -1.06 -8.11 -16.00
C VAL A 59 -0.95 -7.30 -17.31
N ARG A 60 0.12 -6.54 -17.50
CA ARG A 60 0.31 -5.65 -18.66
C ARG A 60 1.43 -6.07 -19.62
N GLY A 61 2.26 -7.04 -19.24
CA GLY A 61 3.31 -7.64 -20.07
C GLY A 61 2.77 -8.81 -20.89
#